data_AF-A0A2V9TNC7-F1
#
_entry.id   AF-A0A2V9TNC7-F1
#
_cell.length_a   1.000
_cell.length_b   1.000
_cell.length_c   1.000
_cell.angle_alpha   90.00
_cell.angle_beta   90.00
_cell.angle_gamma   90.00
#
_symmetry.space_group_name_H-M   'P 1'
#
loop_
_entity.id
_entity.type
_entity.pdbx_description
1 polymer ?
#
loop_
_entity_poly.entity_id
_entity_poly.type
_entity_poly.pdbx_seq_one_letter_code
_entity_poly.pdbx_strand_id
1 'polypeptide(L)'
;MRLQPLLHGKLTFRELLIGHPVVHLRVNAQGQSNLPQPPPSTSNSQTNVFDLAVAHALLSNGELYADDQAVPLNADLYNLKADFHFDPASTRYLGSIAYDRGQVAYL
;
A
#
# COMPACT_ATOMS: atom_id res chain seq x y z
N MET A 1 5.43 10.66 -14.44
CA MET A 1 4.92 11.14 -13.14
C MET A 1 5.71 10.46 -12.05
N ARG A 2 6.51 11.20 -11.28
CA ARG A 2 7.32 10.65 -10.18
C ARG A 2 6.60 11.03 -8.89
N LEU A 3 5.96 10.06 -8.23
CA LEU A 3 5.32 10.29 -6.94
C LEU A 3 6.43 10.53 -5.90
N GLN A 4 6.64 11.79 -5.54
CA GLN A 4 7.48 12.14 -4.40
C GLN A 4 6.81 11.64 -3.11
N PRO A 5 7.58 11.21 -2.10
CA PRO A 5 7.03 10.85 -0.79
C PRO A 5 6.54 12.12 -0.09
N LEU A 6 5.29 12.51 -0.39
CA LEU A 6 4.62 13.71 0.14
C LEU A 6 3.30 13.36 0.85
N LEU A 7 3.08 12.11 1.24
CA LEU A 7 1.83 11.68 1.86
C LEU A 7 1.99 11.45 3.35
N HIS A 8 2.36 12.49 4.10
CA HIS A 8 2.13 12.54 5.55
C HIS A 8 0.69 12.93 5.90
N GLY A 9 -0.26 12.68 5.00
CA GLY A 9 -1.62 13.20 5.06
C GLY A 9 -2.66 12.13 4.82
N LYS A 10 -3.80 12.28 5.50
CA LYS A 10 -4.99 11.48 5.27
C LYS A 10 -5.61 11.85 3.94
N LEU A 11 -5.65 10.91 3.02
CA LEU A 11 -6.34 11.04 1.75
C LEU A 11 -7.74 10.44 1.87
N THR A 12 -8.76 11.18 1.44
CA THR A 12 -10.13 10.70 1.40
C THR A 12 -10.71 10.90 0.02
N PHE A 13 -11.15 9.81 -0.61
CA PHE A 13 -11.75 9.82 -1.93
C PHE A 13 -13.18 9.27 -1.86
N ARG A 14 -14.06 9.80 -2.71
CA ARG A 14 -15.36 9.18 -2.94
C ARG A 14 -15.22 7.93 -3.82
N GLU A 15 -14.40 8.04 -4.86
CA GLU A 15 -14.23 7.01 -5.87
C GLU A 15 -12.75 6.94 -6.28
N LEU A 16 -12.22 5.72 -6.40
CA LEU A 16 -10.86 5.45 -6.86
C LEU A 16 -10.91 4.35 -7.92
N LEU A 17 -10.75 4.72 -9.18
CA LEU A 17 -10.76 3.81 -10.31
C LEU A 17 -9.34 3.68 -10.84
N ILE A 18 -8.74 2.50 -10.73
CA ILE A 18 -7.39 2.25 -11.21
C ILE A 18 -7.42 1.11 -12.24
N GLY A 19 -7.07 1.47 -13.48
CA GLY A 19 -6.86 0.53 -14.55
C GLY A 19 -5.41 0.08 -14.59
N HIS A 20 -5.20 -1.23 -14.60
CA HIS A 20 -3.90 -1.89 -14.66
C HIS A 20 -2.89 -1.41 -13.59
N PRO A 21 -3.24 -1.44 -12.29
CA PRO A 21 -2.27 -1.19 -11.23
C PRO A 21 -1.21 -2.29 -11.20
N VAL A 22 0.07 -1.91 -11.30
CA VAL A 22 1.21 -2.83 -11.18
C VAL A 22 1.99 -2.53 -9.91
N VAL A 23 2.13 -3.52 -9.04
CA VAL A 23 2.91 -3.43 -7.80
C VAL A 23 4.02 -4.46 -7.84
N HIS A 24 5.26 -4.03 -7.58
CA HIS A 24 6.39 -4.94 -7.40
C HIS A 24 6.75 -5.00 -5.91
N LEU A 25 6.70 -6.18 -5.32
CA LEU A 25 7.22 -6.46 -3.99
C LEU A 25 8.43 -7.39 -4.14
N ARG A 26 9.60 -6.90 -3.73
CA ARG A 26 10.85 -7.63 -3.80
C ARG A 26 11.53 -7.58 -2.43
N VAL A 27 12.03 -8.72 -1.98
CA VAL A 27 12.90 -8.83 -0.80
C VAL A 27 14.19 -9.52 -1.22
N ASN A 28 15.35 -8.93 -0.93
CA ASN A 28 16.63 -9.55 -1.24
C ASN A 28 17.05 -10.56 -0.16
N ALA A 29 18.13 -11.30 -0.42
CA ALA A 29 18.68 -12.29 0.52
C ALA A 29 19.10 -11.69 1.88
N GLN A 30 19.34 -10.38 1.93
CA GLN A 30 19.66 -9.62 3.15
C GLN A 30 18.41 -9.13 3.88
N GLY A 31 17.20 -9.51 3.44
CA GLY A 31 15.94 -9.11 4.04
C GLY A 31 15.51 -7.68 3.73
N GLN A 32 16.18 -6.99 2.81
CA GLN A 32 15.86 -5.63 2.42
C GLN A 32 14.81 -5.66 1.30
N SER A 33 13.77 -4.82 1.44
CA SER A 33 12.74 -4.69 0.42
C SER A 33 12.92 -3.47 -0.48
N ASN A 34 12.17 -3.41 -1.56
CA ASN A 34 12.06 -2.22 -2.42
C ASN A 34 11.08 -1.15 -1.87
N LEU A 35 10.53 -1.37 -0.67
CA LEU A 35 9.73 -0.37 0.02
C LEU A 35 10.63 0.79 0.47
N PRO A 36 10.09 2.02 0.59
CA PRO A 36 10.87 3.17 1.05
C PRO A 36 11.57 2.85 2.37
N GLN A 37 12.84 3.23 2.51
CA GLN A 37 13.46 3.25 3.83
C GLN A 37 13.13 4.59 4.48
N PRO A 38 12.79 4.61 5.78
CA PRO A 38 12.59 5.86 6.48
C PRO A 38 13.92 6.62 6.55
N PRO A 39 13.86 7.96 6.64
CA PRO A 39 15.06 8.75 6.88
C PRO A 39 15.73 8.29 8.20
N PRO A 40 17.07 8.30 8.27
CA PRO A 40 17.80 7.93 9.48
C PRO A 40 17.33 8.76 10.66
N SER A 41 16.88 8.07 11.71
CA SER A 41 16.16 8.63 12.85
C SER A 41 17.03 9.55 13.70
N THR A 42 16.61 10.81 13.87
CA THR A 42 17.02 11.66 15.00
C THR A 42 15.99 11.65 16.14
N SER A 43 14.84 10.97 15.98
CA SER A 43 13.83 10.82 17.05
C SER A 43 13.01 9.52 16.93
N ASN A 44 12.64 8.94 18.08
CA ASN A 44 11.81 7.72 18.24
C ASN A 44 10.32 7.90 17.87
N SER A 45 9.97 8.77 16.92
CA SER A 45 8.58 9.02 16.55
C SER A 45 8.10 8.02 15.48
N GLN A 46 6.93 7.42 15.70
CA GLN A 46 6.23 6.66 14.66
C GLN A 46 5.91 7.61 13.50
N THR A 47 6.36 7.27 12.30
CA THR A 47 6.10 8.07 11.10
C THR A 47 4.94 7.44 10.37
N ASN A 48 3.81 8.16 10.29
CA ASN A 48 2.71 7.76 9.44
C ASN A 48 3.10 8.00 7.98
N VAL A 49 3.06 6.94 7.18
CA VAL A 49 3.55 6.93 5.80
C VAL A 49 2.38 6.87 4.82
N PHE A 50 1.19 6.44 5.27
CA PHE A 50 -0.01 6.38 4.44
C PHE A 50 -1.29 6.25 5.27
N ASP A 51 -2.26 7.14 5.02
CA ASP A 51 -3.64 7.03 5.55
C ASP A 51 -4.61 7.33 4.40
N LEU A 52 -5.44 6.34 4.04
CA LEU A 52 -6.36 6.37 2.92
C LEU A 52 -7.75 5.90 3.35
N ALA A 53 -8.78 6.68 2.98
CA ALA A 53 -10.18 6.27 3.03
C ALA A 53 -10.83 6.46 1.64
N VAL A 54 -11.52 5.44 1.14
CA VAL A 54 -12.22 5.48 -0.15
C VAL A 54 -13.62 4.90 0.00
N ALA A 55 -14.66 5.64 -0.41
CA ALA A 55 -16.02 5.10 -0.35
C ALA A 55 -16.27 3.97 -1.37
N HIS A 56 -15.67 4.05 -2.56
CA HIS A 56 -15.67 2.97 -3.55
C HIS A 56 -14.33 2.89 -4.30
N ALA A 57 -13.69 1.73 -4.28
CA ALA A 57 -12.42 1.47 -4.96
C ALA A 57 -12.56 0.32 -5.95
N LEU A 58 -12.24 0.59 -7.22
CA LEU A 58 -12.23 -0.39 -8.29
C LEU A 58 -10.82 -0.52 -8.88
N LEU A 59 -10.22 -1.70 -8.71
CA LEU A 59 -8.98 -2.10 -9.33
C LEU A 59 -9.27 -3.13 -10.41
N SER A 60 -8.86 -2.84 -11.64
CA SER A 60 -9.11 -3.69 -12.80
C SER A 60 -7.80 -4.02 -13.51
N ASN A 61 -7.64 -5.28 -13.92
CA ASN A 61 -6.47 -5.81 -14.62
C ASN A 61 -5.15 -5.57 -13.86
N GLY A 62 -5.18 -5.62 -12.52
CA GLY A 62 -4.01 -5.38 -11.69
C GLY A 62 -3.05 -6.56 -11.68
N GLU A 63 -1.79 -6.28 -11.38
CA GLU A 63 -0.72 -7.26 -11.28
C GLU A 63 0.13 -6.98 -10.05
N LEU A 64 0.23 -7.97 -9.17
CA LEU A 64 1.14 -7.97 -8.04
C LEU A 64 2.29 -8.92 -8.34
N TYR A 65 3.50 -8.38 -8.44
CA TYR A 65 4.71 -9.16 -8.60
C TYR A 65 5.34 -9.43 -7.24
N ALA A 66 5.30 -10.68 -6.78
CA ALA A 66 6.05 -11.16 -5.63
C ALA A 66 7.15 -12.10 -6.12
N ASP A 67 8.41 -11.76 -5.86
CA ASP A 67 9.59 -12.53 -6.34
C ASP A 67 9.52 -12.85 -7.84
N ASP A 68 9.13 -11.83 -8.62
CA ASP A 68 8.95 -11.86 -10.08
C ASP A 68 7.84 -12.82 -10.59
N GLN A 69 7.00 -13.37 -9.70
CA GLN A 69 5.76 -14.05 -10.07
C GLN A 69 4.61 -13.04 -10.11
N ALA A 70 3.95 -12.92 -11.27
CA ALA A 70 2.77 -12.09 -11.43
C ALA A 70 1.54 -12.78 -10.84
N VAL A 71 0.89 -12.11 -9.91
CA VAL A 71 -0.40 -12.49 -9.33
C VAL A 71 -1.44 -11.48 -9.85
N PRO A 72 -2.40 -11.88 -10.69
CA PRO A 72 -3.45 -10.99 -11.12
C PRO A 72 -4.29 -10.55 -9.93
N LEU A 73 -4.66 -9.27 -9.89
CA LEU A 73 -5.43 -8.67 -8.82
C LEU A 73 -6.56 -7.81 -9.38
N ASN A 74 -7.79 -8.19 -9.05
CA ASN A 74 -8.97 -7.35 -9.25
C ASN A 74 -9.66 -7.13 -7.92
N ALA A 75 -10.17 -5.92 -7.70
CA ALA A 75 -10.89 -5.60 -6.48
C ALA A 75 -12.01 -4.61 -6.75
N ASP A 76 -13.17 -4.84 -6.17
CA ASP A 76 -14.31 -3.92 -6.15
C ASP A 76 -14.78 -3.82 -4.69
N LEU A 77 -14.37 -2.74 -4.02
CA LEU A 77 -14.43 -2.59 -2.57
C LEU A 77 -15.20 -1.33 -2.18
N TYR A 78 -16.05 -1.45 -1.16
CA TYR A 78 -16.78 -0.33 -0.58
C TYR A 78 -16.27 -0.01 0.82
N ASN A 79 -16.14 1.29 1.10
CA ASN A 79 -15.61 1.84 2.35
C ASN A 79 -14.22 1.30 2.71
N LEU A 80 -13.34 1.25 1.71
CA LEU A 80 -11.93 0.88 1.89
C LEU A 80 -11.24 1.86 2.83
N LYS A 81 -10.57 1.32 3.85
CA LYS A 81 -9.64 2.04 4.73
C LYS A 81 -8.30 1.33 4.69
N ALA A 82 -7.24 2.09 4.53
CA ALA A 82 -5.88 1.57 4.58
C ALA A 82 -5.01 2.54 5.38
N ASP A 83 -4.36 2.02 6.41
CA ASP A 83 -3.40 2.76 7.24
C ASP A 83 -2.08 2.00 7.27
N PHE A 84 -0.98 2.70 7.05
CA PHE A 84 0.36 2.14 7.17
C PHE A 84 1.29 3.14 7.84
N HIS A 85 2.06 2.64 8.79
CA HIS A 85 3.10 3.38 9.48
C HIS A 85 4.40 2.57 9.50
N PHE A 86 5.51 3.26 9.61
CA PHE A 86 6.78 2.61 9.82
C PHE A 86 7.09 2.52 11.32
N ASP A 87 7.44 1.32 11.78
CA ASP A 87 7.96 1.07 13.12
C ASP A 87 9.50 0.99 13.11
N PRO A 88 10.20 2.00 13.66
CA PRO A 88 11.66 1.99 13.75
C PRO A 88 12.22 0.91 14.66
N ALA A 89 11.48 0.47 15.69
CA ALA A 89 11.98 -0.50 16.65
C ALA A 89 12.11 -1.90 16.02
N SER A 90 11.14 -2.28 15.17
CA SER A 90 11.18 -3.54 14.42
C SER A 90 11.70 -3.43 12.99
N THR A 91 11.97 -2.19 12.52
CA THR A 91 12.39 -1.89 11.14
C THR A 91 11.42 -2.47 10.10
N ARG A 92 10.12 -2.30 10.33
CA ARG A 92 9.04 -2.89 9.51
C ARG A 92 7.91 -1.89 9.29
N TYR A 93 7.18 -2.10 8.19
CA TYR A 93 5.90 -1.46 7.96
C TYR A 93 4.81 -2.25 8.68
N LEU A 94 4.00 -1.54 9.45
CA LEU A 94 2.82 -2.07 10.13
C LEU A 94 1.60 -1.30 9.63
N GLY A 95 0.45 -1.97 9.58
CA GLY A 95 -0.75 -1.34 9.07
C GLY A 95 -1.92 -2.30 8.95
N SER A 96 -3.05 -1.75 8.52
CA SER A 96 -4.25 -2.51 8.28
C SER A 96 -4.92 -2.10 6.97
N ILE A 97 -5.60 -3.05 6.34
CA ILE A 97 -6.52 -2.80 5.24
C ILE A 97 -7.87 -3.39 5.68
N ALA A 98 -8.92 -2.59 5.60
CA ALA A 98 -10.28 -3.00 5.92
C ALA A 98 -11.25 -2.48 4.86
N TYR A 99 -12.32 -3.23 4.61
CA TYR A 99 -13.43 -2.83 3.75
C TYR A 99 -14.72 -3.44 4.29
N ASP A 100 -15.86 -2.80 4.02
CA ASP A 100 -17.15 -3.25 4.57
C ASP A 100 -17.74 -4.39 3.74
N ARG A 101 -17.64 -4.28 2.42
CA ARG A 101 -18.16 -5.25 1.46
C ARG A 101 -17.47 -5.10 0.11
N GLY A 102 -17.49 -6.16 -0.67
CA GLY A 102 -16.87 -6.18 -1.98
C GLY A 102 -16.33 -7.55 -2.33
N GLN A 103 -15.55 -7.59 -3.40
CA GLN A 103 -14.87 -8.79 -3.86
C GLN A 103 -13.40 -8.47 -4.15
N VAL A 104 -12.55 -9.40 -3.76
CA VAL A 104 -11.15 -9.43 -4.16
C VAL A 104 -10.93 -10.74 -4.91
N ALA A 105 -10.47 -10.64 -6.14
CA ALA A 105 -10.12 -11.79 -6.96
C ALA A 105 -8.60 -11.79 -7.17
N TYR A 106 -7.95 -12.84 -6.69
CA TYR A 106 -6.57 -13.19 -6.95
C TYR A 106 -6.54 -14.65 -7.45
N LEU A 107 -5.74 -14.93 -8.48
CA LEU A 107 -5.61 -16.27 -9.07
C LEU A 107 -4.16 -16.74 -9.01
#